data_AF-A0A1V9EU62-F1
#
_entry.id   AF-A0A1V9EU62-F1
#
_cell.length_a   1.000
_cell.length_b   1.000
_cell.length_c   1.000
_cell.angle_alpha   90.00
_cell.angle_beta   90.00
_cell.angle_gamma   90.00
#
_symmetry.space_group_name_H-M   'P 1'
#
loop_
_entity.id
_entity.type
_entity.pdbx_description
1 polymer ?
#
loop_
_entity_poly.entity_id
_entity_poly.type
_entity_poly.pdbx_seq_one_letter_code
_entity_poly.pdbx_strand_id
1 'polypeptide(L)'
;MLQHAVLVICFAAVFIPGKAQDNVNTPASTPVIAKAGDVYNPFIGKQSRLYNGNEHNGYLFKIIGHAYYKQNELETGSLVYDELEFTNVRMLYDLVKDQVIVLHYNGFTKIGLVSEKVKEFSLFNHHFIRLTADSHSRSSLLTGFYDEVYKGRLNVLVKRGKFIDERVKDELEREFLPLDMFFIEKEGVYHQVKNYKGLLAMLQDRSKEVKQYLRKNRIKYRKGAENAIVKAVVYYDSLNK
;
A
#
# COMPACT_ATOMS: atom_id res chain seq x y z
N MET A 1 -66.73 0.61 -75.81
CA MET A 1 -67.30 1.01 -74.51
C MET A 1 -66.29 0.75 -73.41
N LEU A 2 -65.54 1.77 -72.99
CA LEU A 2 -65.38 2.16 -71.59
C LEU A 2 -64.69 3.54 -71.57
N GLN A 3 -65.22 4.43 -70.74
CA GLN A 3 -65.00 5.87 -70.74
C GLN A 3 -64.09 6.30 -69.57
N HIS A 4 -63.25 7.31 -69.83
CA HIS A 4 -62.82 8.42 -68.94
C HIS A 4 -61.78 8.08 -67.84
N ALA A 5 -60.85 8.94 -67.43
CA ALA A 5 -60.69 10.39 -67.55
C ALA A 5 -59.20 10.77 -67.51
N VAL A 6 -58.84 11.91 -68.12
CA VAL A 6 -57.49 12.50 -68.10
C VAL A 6 -57.40 13.55 -66.99
N LEU A 7 -56.34 13.51 -66.17
CA LEU A 7 -56.00 14.54 -65.21
C LEU A 7 -54.59 15.06 -65.54
N VAL A 8 -54.50 16.32 -65.94
CA VAL A 8 -53.24 17.05 -66.19
C VAL A 8 -52.97 17.93 -64.96
N ILE A 9 -51.82 17.74 -64.31
CA ILE A 9 -51.33 18.64 -63.26
C ILE A 9 -50.03 19.26 -63.76
N CYS A 10 -50.11 20.53 -64.16
CA CYS A 10 -48.95 21.39 -64.37
C CYS A 10 -48.52 21.98 -63.02
N PHE A 11 -47.30 21.69 -62.58
CA PHE A 11 -46.67 22.42 -61.47
C PHE A 11 -45.52 23.26 -62.00
N ALA A 12 -45.67 24.58 -61.90
CA ALA A 12 -44.70 25.57 -62.30
C ALA A 12 -43.49 25.57 -61.34
N ALA A 13 -42.28 25.44 -61.87
CA ALA A 13 -41.04 25.58 -61.13
C ALA A 13 -40.69 27.07 -60.97
N VAL A 14 -40.69 27.56 -59.73
CA VAL A 14 -40.13 28.88 -59.38
C VAL A 14 -38.64 28.70 -59.08
N PHE A 15 -37.80 29.32 -59.90
CA PHE A 15 -36.35 29.40 -59.69
C PHE A 15 -36.03 30.55 -58.73
N ILE A 16 -35.43 30.24 -57.58
CA ILE A 16 -34.79 31.24 -56.71
C ILE A 16 -33.28 31.17 -56.97
N PRO A 17 -32.62 32.27 -57.41
CA PRO A 17 -31.18 32.31 -57.57
C PRO A 17 -30.49 32.38 -56.19
N GLY A 18 -29.86 31.27 -55.79
CA GLY A 18 -28.95 31.23 -54.64
C GLY A 18 -27.67 32.01 -54.96
N LYS A 19 -27.32 32.97 -54.10
CA LYS A 19 -26.05 33.69 -54.19
C LYS A 19 -24.90 32.76 -53.84
N ALA A 20 -23.97 32.60 -54.77
CA ALA A 20 -22.64 32.06 -54.52
C ALA A 20 -21.73 33.19 -54.00
N GLN A 21 -20.97 32.91 -52.94
CA GLN A 21 -19.66 33.52 -52.75
C GLN A 21 -18.72 32.59 -51.95
N ASP A 22 -17.48 32.58 -52.42
CA ASP A 22 -16.39 31.62 -52.26
C ASP A 22 -15.94 31.28 -50.85
N ASN A 23 -15.45 30.05 -50.67
CA ASN A 23 -14.19 29.83 -49.96
C ASN A 23 -13.50 28.51 -50.33
N VAL A 24 -12.40 28.66 -51.05
CA VAL A 24 -11.09 27.99 -50.91
C VAL A 24 -11.09 26.48 -50.63
N ASN A 25 -10.64 25.72 -51.64
CA ASN A 25 -9.85 24.49 -51.57
C ASN A 25 -9.93 23.69 -50.25
N THR A 26 -10.80 22.69 -50.20
CA THR A 26 -10.63 21.58 -49.26
C THR A 26 -9.78 20.51 -49.93
N PRO A 27 -8.46 20.41 -49.67
CA PRO A 27 -7.74 19.20 -50.03
C PRO A 27 -8.32 18.05 -49.20
N ALA A 28 -8.45 16.89 -49.82
CA ALA A 28 -8.84 15.64 -49.18
C ALA A 28 -8.17 15.52 -47.81
N SER A 29 -8.97 15.33 -46.76
CA SER A 29 -8.45 15.05 -45.43
C SER A 29 -7.73 13.70 -45.49
N THR A 30 -6.43 13.74 -45.75
CA THR A 30 -5.50 12.65 -45.51
C THR A 30 -5.82 12.08 -44.13
N PRO A 31 -6.01 10.75 -43.98
CA PRO A 31 -6.10 10.19 -42.64
C PRO A 31 -4.81 10.58 -41.94
N VAL A 32 -4.94 11.36 -40.86
CA VAL A 32 -3.82 11.63 -39.98
C VAL A 32 -3.39 10.25 -39.49
N ILE A 33 -2.27 9.76 -40.00
CA ILE A 33 -1.57 8.64 -39.38
C ILE A 33 -1.15 9.19 -38.02
N ALA A 34 -2.00 9.01 -37.02
CA ALA A 34 -1.64 9.21 -35.64
C ALA A 34 -0.48 8.25 -35.40
N LYS A 35 0.72 8.81 -35.15
CA LYS A 35 1.84 8.02 -34.68
C LYS A 35 1.35 7.24 -33.46
N ALA A 36 1.69 5.95 -33.41
CA ALA A 36 1.49 5.12 -32.24
C ALA A 36 2.24 5.76 -31.06
N GLY A 37 1.56 6.64 -30.32
CA GLY A 37 2.17 7.53 -29.32
C GLY A 37 1.25 8.65 -28.84
N ASP A 38 0.32 9.12 -29.68
CA ASP A 38 -0.43 10.37 -29.40
C ASP A 38 -1.76 10.19 -28.63
N VAL A 39 -2.01 8.99 -28.06
CA VAL A 39 -3.04 8.79 -27.03
C VAL A 39 -2.40 8.23 -25.76
N TYR A 40 -1.28 8.81 -25.34
CA TYR A 40 -0.77 8.58 -24.00
C TYR A 40 -1.70 9.30 -23.00
N ASN A 41 -2.61 8.55 -22.37
CA ASN A 41 -3.37 9.06 -21.23
C ASN A 41 -2.52 8.86 -19.96
N PRO A 42 -1.94 9.93 -19.38
CA PRO A 42 -1.11 9.82 -18.18
C PRO A 42 -1.85 9.23 -16.98
N PHE A 43 -3.19 9.28 -16.95
CA PHE A 43 -4.00 8.61 -15.92
C PHE A 43 -4.01 7.09 -16.11
N ILE A 44 -4.13 6.60 -17.35
CA ILE A 44 -4.05 5.16 -17.67
C ILE A 44 -2.63 4.64 -17.44
N GLY A 45 -1.61 5.41 -17.83
CA GLY A 45 -0.20 5.07 -17.59
C GLY A 45 0.17 4.99 -16.11
N LYS A 46 -0.26 5.96 -15.29
CA LYS A 46 0.02 5.98 -13.85
C LYS A 46 -0.74 4.88 -13.09
N GLN A 47 -1.99 4.60 -13.44
CA GLN A 47 -2.76 3.53 -12.79
C GLN A 47 -2.29 2.14 -13.21
N SER A 48 -1.88 1.94 -14.46
CA SER A 48 -1.29 0.68 -14.91
C SER A 48 -0.03 0.30 -14.14
N ARG A 49 0.78 1.28 -13.71
CA ARG A 49 2.01 1.01 -12.95
C ARG A 49 1.75 0.41 -11.57
N LEU A 50 0.68 0.80 -10.88
CA LEU A 50 0.35 0.26 -9.55
C LEU A 50 -0.12 -1.20 -9.63
N TYR A 51 -0.78 -1.57 -10.73
CA TYR A 51 -1.42 -2.88 -10.90
C TYR A 51 -0.60 -3.86 -11.72
N ASN A 52 0.70 -3.98 -11.42
CA ASN A 52 1.63 -4.87 -12.13
C ASN A 52 2.11 -6.07 -11.29
N GLY A 53 1.46 -6.32 -10.15
CA GLY A 53 1.71 -7.47 -9.29
C GLY A 53 0.86 -8.69 -9.67
N ASN A 54 1.02 -9.77 -8.90
CA ASN A 54 0.23 -10.99 -9.08
C ASN A 54 -1.11 -10.88 -8.36
N GLU A 55 -2.12 -11.60 -8.83
CA GLU A 55 -3.38 -11.72 -8.12
C GLU A 55 -3.19 -12.35 -6.73
N HIS A 56 -3.81 -11.75 -5.73
CA HIS A 56 -3.79 -12.23 -4.35
C HIS A 56 -5.04 -13.07 -4.07
N ASN A 57 -4.85 -14.39 -4.11
CA ASN A 57 -5.92 -15.37 -3.93
C ASN A 57 -6.41 -15.53 -2.48
N GLY A 58 -5.79 -14.83 -1.51
CA GLY A 58 -6.13 -14.97 -0.10
C GLY A 58 -5.71 -16.31 0.51
N TYR A 59 -6.44 -16.73 1.54
CA TYR A 59 -6.19 -17.92 2.34
C TYR A 59 -7.48 -18.74 2.49
N LEU A 60 -7.33 -20.01 2.86
CA LEU A 60 -8.48 -20.89 3.13
C LEU A 60 -9.30 -20.35 4.31
N PHE A 61 -10.63 -20.29 4.13
CA PHE A 61 -11.57 -19.79 5.14
C PHE A 61 -11.57 -20.59 6.45
N LYS A 62 -11.08 -21.85 6.43
CA LYS A 62 -11.03 -22.74 7.59
C LYS A 62 -9.90 -22.42 8.58
N ILE A 63 -8.97 -21.52 8.22
CA ILE A 63 -7.90 -21.09 9.13
C ILE A 63 -8.47 -20.07 10.11
N ILE A 64 -8.27 -20.28 11.40
CA ILE A 64 -8.77 -19.40 12.45
C ILE A 64 -8.05 -18.05 12.38
N GLY A 65 -8.82 -16.96 12.35
CA GLY A 65 -8.32 -15.58 12.26
C GLY A 65 -8.11 -15.08 10.83
N HIS A 66 -7.16 -14.16 10.63
CA HIS A 66 -6.80 -13.63 9.31
C HIS A 66 -5.32 -13.23 9.22
N ALA A 67 -4.75 -13.22 8.02
CA ALA A 67 -3.36 -12.87 7.75
C ALA A 67 -3.07 -11.36 7.84
N TYR A 68 -4.09 -10.52 7.74
CA TYR A 68 -3.90 -9.09 7.50
C TYR A 68 -3.66 -8.26 8.77
N TYR A 69 -3.06 -7.08 8.59
CA TYR A 69 -2.84 -6.09 9.64
C TYR A 69 -4.17 -5.48 10.11
N LYS A 70 -4.41 -5.51 11.43
CA LYS A 70 -5.62 -5.05 12.16
C LYS A 70 -6.94 -5.76 11.81
N GLN A 71 -7.35 -5.79 10.54
CA GLN A 71 -8.65 -6.30 10.11
C GLN A 71 -8.59 -6.99 8.73
N ASN A 72 -9.63 -7.72 8.32
CA ASN A 72 -9.72 -8.47 7.06
C ASN A 72 -10.56 -7.73 6.00
N GLU A 73 -10.55 -6.41 6.07
CA GLU A 73 -11.32 -5.51 5.22
C GLU A 73 -10.39 -4.47 4.63
N LEU A 74 -10.58 -4.18 3.34
CA LEU A 74 -9.79 -3.17 2.64
C LEU A 74 -9.96 -1.81 3.33
N GLU A 75 -8.84 -1.20 3.66
CA GLU A 75 -8.77 0.13 4.25
C GLU A 75 -8.14 1.11 3.26
N THR A 76 -8.47 2.39 3.39
CA THR A 76 -7.87 3.42 2.54
C THR A 76 -6.52 3.85 3.12
N GLY A 77 -5.49 3.87 2.28
CA GLY A 77 -4.15 4.30 2.65
C GLY A 77 -3.44 5.07 1.53
N SER A 78 -2.15 5.28 1.73
CA SER A 78 -1.24 5.85 0.73
C SER A 78 0.03 5.01 0.64
N LEU A 79 0.73 5.08 -0.49
CA LEU A 79 2.01 4.41 -0.65
C LEU A 79 2.90 5.10 -1.68
N VAL A 80 4.20 4.88 -1.56
CA VAL A 80 5.18 5.20 -2.60
C VAL A 80 5.59 3.90 -3.27
N TYR A 81 5.23 3.75 -4.54
CA TYR A 81 5.47 2.56 -5.35
C TYR A 81 6.15 2.93 -6.67
N ASP A 82 7.30 2.32 -6.94
CA ASP A 82 8.07 2.55 -8.17
C ASP A 82 8.34 4.05 -8.41
N GLU A 83 8.77 4.71 -7.32
CA GLU A 83 9.06 6.15 -7.19
C GLU A 83 7.87 7.11 -7.34
N LEU A 84 6.65 6.58 -7.48
CA LEU A 84 5.42 7.37 -7.56
C LEU A 84 4.62 7.29 -6.27
N GLU A 85 4.06 8.43 -5.87
CA GLU A 85 3.13 8.50 -4.75
C GLU A 85 1.69 8.22 -5.22
N PHE A 86 1.00 7.38 -4.46
CA PHE A 86 -0.40 7.05 -4.64
C PHE A 86 -1.14 7.30 -3.33
N THR A 87 -2.23 8.07 -3.41
CA THR A 87 -3.10 8.37 -2.27
C THR A 87 -4.49 7.78 -2.50
N ASN A 88 -5.25 7.63 -1.41
CA ASN A 88 -6.61 7.07 -1.43
C ASN A 88 -6.70 5.66 -2.05
N VAL A 89 -5.70 4.82 -1.79
CA VAL A 89 -5.62 3.46 -2.31
C VAL A 89 -6.28 2.50 -1.34
N ARG A 90 -7.25 1.71 -1.81
CA ARG A 90 -7.86 0.63 -1.01
C ARG A 90 -6.88 -0.54 -0.94
N MET A 91 -6.42 -0.87 0.27
CA MET A 91 -5.36 -1.84 0.47
C MET A 91 -5.54 -2.71 1.73
N LEU A 92 -4.80 -3.82 1.75
CA LEU A 92 -4.53 -4.67 2.91
C LEU A 92 -3.02 -4.79 3.04
N TYR A 93 -2.55 -5.14 4.23
CA TYR A 93 -1.16 -5.56 4.45
C TYR A 93 -1.16 -6.99 4.99
N ASP A 94 -0.65 -7.93 4.17
CA ASP A 94 -0.53 -9.35 4.50
C ASP A 94 0.71 -9.57 5.37
N LEU A 95 0.49 -9.91 6.65
CA LEU A 95 1.55 -10.10 7.64
C LEU A 95 2.24 -11.46 7.56
N VAL A 96 1.69 -12.40 6.78
CA VAL A 96 2.30 -13.72 6.55
C VAL A 96 3.28 -13.65 5.40
N LYS A 97 2.90 -12.95 4.32
CA LYS A 97 3.76 -12.76 3.13
C LYS A 97 4.63 -11.51 3.19
N ASP A 98 4.41 -10.63 4.16
CA ASP A 98 5.03 -9.31 4.24
C ASP A 98 4.81 -8.52 2.93
N GLN A 99 3.54 -8.41 2.51
CA GLN A 99 3.16 -7.90 1.19
C GLN A 99 1.96 -6.93 1.26
N VAL A 100 2.08 -5.80 0.58
CA VAL A 100 0.96 -4.85 0.38
C VAL A 100 0.06 -5.36 -0.74
N ILE A 101 -1.24 -5.45 -0.47
CA ILE A 101 -2.26 -5.89 -1.42
C ILE A 101 -3.17 -4.71 -1.73
N VAL A 102 -3.42 -4.41 -3.01
CA VAL A 102 -4.31 -3.31 -3.44
C VAL A 102 -5.52 -3.83 -4.19
N LEU A 103 -6.65 -3.11 -4.11
CA LEU A 103 -7.80 -3.39 -4.96
C LEU A 103 -7.57 -2.80 -6.36
N HIS A 104 -7.71 -3.65 -7.38
CA HIS A 104 -7.67 -3.25 -8.78
C HIS A 104 -8.85 -2.33 -9.13
N TYR A 105 -8.71 -1.51 -10.17
CA TYR A 105 -9.76 -0.57 -10.59
C TYR A 105 -11.05 -1.27 -11.04
N ASN A 106 -10.99 -2.57 -11.39
CA ASN A 106 -12.18 -3.37 -11.70
C ASN A 106 -13.09 -3.61 -10.48
N GLY A 107 -12.62 -3.30 -9.27
CA GLY A 107 -13.40 -3.34 -8.04
C GLY A 107 -13.46 -4.70 -7.34
N PHE A 108 -12.84 -5.76 -7.87
CA PHE A 108 -12.91 -7.10 -7.28
C PHE A 108 -11.56 -7.84 -7.24
N THR A 109 -10.65 -7.60 -8.18
CA THR A 109 -9.34 -8.26 -8.18
C THR A 109 -8.42 -7.62 -7.14
N LYS A 110 -7.84 -8.43 -6.28
CA LYS A 110 -6.80 -8.00 -5.34
C LYS A 110 -5.43 -8.28 -5.95
N ILE A 111 -4.54 -7.30 -5.97
CA ILE A 111 -3.20 -7.41 -6.55
C ILE A 111 -2.17 -7.29 -5.43
N GLY A 112 -1.33 -8.30 -5.26
CA GLY A 112 -0.17 -8.24 -4.38
C GLY A 112 0.97 -7.50 -5.06
N LEU A 113 1.36 -6.36 -4.50
CA LEU A 113 2.42 -5.52 -5.06
C LEU A 113 3.78 -6.21 -5.01
N VAL A 114 4.67 -5.83 -5.94
CA VAL A 114 6.07 -6.27 -5.90
C VAL A 114 6.77 -5.53 -4.76
N SER A 115 7.10 -6.24 -3.68
CA SER A 115 7.55 -5.62 -2.43
C SER A 115 8.78 -4.73 -2.63
N GLU A 116 9.72 -5.09 -3.52
CA GLU A 116 10.93 -4.31 -3.85
C GLU A 116 10.63 -2.91 -4.37
N LYS A 117 9.46 -2.73 -5.01
CA LYS A 117 9.04 -1.45 -5.57
C LYS A 117 8.27 -0.60 -4.57
N VAL A 118 7.81 -1.17 -3.45
CA VAL A 118 7.16 -0.41 -2.38
C VAL A 118 8.24 0.17 -1.49
N LYS A 119 8.36 1.49 -1.46
CA LYS A 119 9.31 2.18 -0.58
C LYS A 119 8.72 2.35 0.82
N GLU A 120 7.48 2.80 0.90
CA GLU A 120 6.74 3.05 2.13
C GLU A 120 5.23 3.06 1.88
N PHE A 121 4.44 2.86 2.94
CA PHE A 121 2.99 3.00 2.89
C PHE A 121 2.41 3.39 4.24
N SER A 122 1.24 4.01 4.23
CA SER A 122 0.50 4.39 5.43
C SER A 122 -0.85 3.66 5.46
N LEU A 123 -1.15 3.01 6.58
CA LEU A 123 -2.37 2.22 6.77
C LEU A 123 -2.79 2.24 8.25
N PHE A 124 -4.07 2.45 8.55
CA PHE A 124 -4.59 2.60 9.92
C PHE A 124 -3.82 3.60 10.78
N ASN A 125 -3.39 4.72 10.20
CA ASN A 125 -2.61 5.76 10.90
C ASN A 125 -1.22 5.30 11.37
N HIS A 126 -0.72 4.18 10.82
CA HIS A 126 0.65 3.71 10.94
C HIS A 126 1.42 3.97 9.64
N HIS A 127 2.71 4.26 9.76
CA HIS A 127 3.62 4.48 8.64
C HIS A 127 4.63 3.33 8.59
N PHE A 128 4.67 2.65 7.45
CA PHE A 128 5.53 1.50 7.23
C PHE A 128 6.60 1.84 6.20
N ILE A 129 7.85 1.56 6.54
CA ILE A 129 8.99 1.74 5.64
C ILE A 129 9.58 0.39 5.25
N ARG A 130 10.01 0.25 3.99
CA ARG A 130 10.76 -0.92 3.56
C ARG A 130 12.23 -0.76 3.92
N LEU A 131 12.77 -1.71 4.66
CA LEU A 131 14.19 -1.79 4.96
C LEU A 131 14.79 -3.03 4.30
N THR A 132 16.03 -2.92 3.83
CA THR A 132 16.79 -4.02 3.25
C THR A 132 17.93 -4.40 4.19
N ALA A 133 17.99 -5.67 4.57
CA ALA A 133 19.11 -6.20 5.32
C ALA A 133 20.37 -6.19 4.44
N ASP A 134 21.45 -5.60 4.95
CA ASP A 134 22.77 -5.72 4.36
C ASP A 134 23.50 -6.90 5.02
N SER A 135 23.83 -7.92 4.21
CA SER A 135 24.53 -9.13 4.65
C SER A 135 25.92 -8.87 5.22
N HIS A 136 26.52 -7.72 4.93
CA HIS A 136 27.83 -7.31 5.44
C HIS A 136 27.73 -6.46 6.71
N SER A 137 26.52 -6.03 7.09
CA SER A 137 26.30 -5.28 8.32
C SER A 137 26.25 -6.21 9.53
N ARG A 138 26.67 -5.71 10.69
CA ARG A 138 26.46 -6.39 11.99
C ARG A 138 25.01 -6.29 12.50
N SER A 139 24.08 -5.85 11.66
CA SER A 139 22.70 -5.58 12.05
C SER A 139 21.87 -6.87 12.10
N SER A 140 21.00 -6.98 13.11
CA SER A 140 19.98 -8.03 13.20
C SER A 140 18.74 -7.79 12.31
N LEU A 141 18.81 -6.79 11.43
CA LEU A 141 17.72 -6.39 10.54
C LEU A 141 17.37 -7.51 9.55
N LEU A 142 16.08 -7.66 9.26
CA LEU A 142 15.57 -8.53 8.20
C LEU A 142 14.99 -7.65 7.10
N THR A 143 15.12 -8.05 5.84
CA THR A 143 14.46 -7.32 4.75
C THR A 143 12.94 -7.35 4.93
N GLY A 144 12.27 -6.24 4.58
CA GLY A 144 10.81 -6.15 4.51
C GLY A 144 10.27 -4.87 5.14
N PHE A 145 8.99 -4.88 5.51
CA PHE A 145 8.32 -3.66 6.01
C PHE A 145 8.37 -3.55 7.54
N TYR A 146 8.54 -2.31 8.02
CA TYR A 146 8.66 -1.96 9.43
C TYR A 146 7.73 -0.79 9.76
N ASP A 147 6.89 -0.97 10.79
CA ASP A 147 6.04 0.06 11.39
C ASP A 147 6.91 1.05 12.21
N GLU A 148 6.97 2.32 11.80
CA GLU A 148 7.68 3.39 12.51
C GLU A 148 6.81 3.93 13.66
N VAL A 149 6.84 3.24 14.79
CA VAL A 149 5.97 3.54 15.95
C VAL A 149 6.49 4.69 16.83
N TYR A 150 7.76 5.06 16.69
CA TYR A 150 8.33 6.25 17.31
C TYR A 150 9.57 6.73 16.55
N LYS A 151 9.64 8.05 16.33
CA LYS A 151 10.78 8.72 15.69
C LYS A 151 11.37 9.77 16.62
N GLY A 152 12.67 9.71 16.87
CA GLY A 152 13.36 10.55 17.84
C GLY A 152 14.88 10.54 17.64
N ARG A 153 15.63 10.68 18.72
CA ARG A 153 17.08 10.41 18.70
C ARG A 153 17.32 8.91 18.53
N LEU A 154 16.45 8.11 19.12
CA LEU A 154 16.30 6.70 18.85
C LEU A 154 14.98 6.47 18.13
N ASN A 155 15.00 5.67 17.07
CA ASN A 155 13.78 5.27 16.39
C ASN A 155 13.33 3.89 16.89
N VAL A 156 12.03 3.71 17.11
CA VAL A 156 11.44 2.41 17.44
C VAL A 156 10.68 1.90 16.23
N LEU A 157 11.07 0.72 15.78
CA LEU A 157 10.51 0.07 14.61
C LEU A 157 9.93 -1.29 15.02
N VAL A 158 8.79 -1.66 14.42
CA VAL A 158 8.20 -2.99 14.62
C VAL A 158 8.07 -3.69 13.28
N LYS A 159 8.78 -4.81 13.10
CA LYS A 159 8.50 -5.73 12.00
C LYS A 159 7.28 -6.55 12.41
N ARG A 160 6.13 -6.17 11.88
CA ARG A 160 4.85 -6.86 12.11
C ARG A 160 4.86 -8.19 11.36
N GLY A 161 4.28 -9.22 11.95
CA GLY A 161 4.28 -10.54 11.31
C GLY A 161 3.17 -11.44 11.81
N LYS A 162 2.81 -12.42 10.99
CA LYS A 162 1.98 -13.56 11.37
C LYS A 162 2.56 -14.83 10.76
N PHE A 163 2.35 -15.97 11.41
CA PHE A 163 2.58 -17.28 10.83
C PHE A 163 1.33 -18.13 10.99
N ILE A 164 1.21 -19.18 10.16
CA ILE A 164 0.15 -20.16 10.29
C ILE A 164 0.68 -21.28 11.18
N ASP A 165 0.14 -21.41 12.38
CA ASP A 165 0.40 -22.53 13.27
C ASP A 165 -0.52 -23.69 12.88
N GLU A 166 0.03 -24.89 12.81
CA GLU A 166 -0.71 -26.11 12.48
C GLU A 166 -0.61 -27.09 13.64
N ARG A 167 -1.75 -27.57 14.13
CA ARG A 167 -1.83 -28.52 15.24
C ARG A 167 -2.69 -29.70 14.84
N VAL A 168 -2.19 -30.90 15.14
CA VAL A 168 -2.93 -32.15 14.98
C VAL A 168 -3.38 -32.59 16.37
N LYS A 169 -4.69 -32.55 16.60
CA LYS A 169 -5.33 -33.19 17.75
C LYS A 169 -6.17 -34.36 17.22
N ASP A 170 -7.48 -34.20 17.21
CA ASP A 170 -8.43 -35.14 16.59
C ASP A 170 -8.69 -34.81 15.09
N GLU A 171 -8.56 -33.53 14.73
CA GLU A 171 -8.59 -33.00 13.36
C GLU A 171 -7.44 -32.00 13.14
N LEU A 172 -7.22 -31.62 11.88
CA LEU A 172 -6.21 -30.62 11.50
C LEU A 172 -6.70 -29.19 11.77
N GLU A 173 -6.18 -28.57 12.83
CA GLU A 173 -6.47 -27.17 13.17
C GLU A 173 -5.35 -26.25 12.65
N ARG A 174 -5.72 -25.10 12.06
CA ARG A 174 -4.80 -24.05 11.62
C ARG A 174 -5.23 -22.69 12.15
N GLU A 175 -4.27 -21.89 12.63
CA GLU A 175 -4.52 -20.57 13.19
C GLU A 175 -3.44 -19.56 12.76
N PHE A 176 -3.85 -18.31 12.49
CA PHE A 176 -2.90 -17.22 12.31
C PHE A 176 -2.42 -16.66 13.65
N LEU A 177 -1.14 -16.84 13.97
CA LEU A 177 -0.54 -16.33 15.21
C LEU A 177 0.40 -15.15 14.93
N PRO A 178 0.40 -14.10 15.79
CA PRO A 178 1.27 -12.94 15.62
C PRO A 178 2.74 -13.26 15.91
N LEU A 179 3.64 -12.57 15.20
CA LEU A 179 5.09 -12.69 15.31
C LEU A 179 5.77 -11.32 15.15
N ASP A 180 5.42 -10.38 16.03
CA ASP A 180 6.01 -9.05 16.01
C ASP A 180 7.45 -9.06 16.55
N MET A 181 8.34 -8.37 15.84
CA MET A 181 9.73 -8.17 16.25
C MET A 181 10.03 -6.68 16.44
N PHE A 182 10.58 -6.34 17.60
CA PHE A 182 10.88 -4.96 17.96
C PHE A 182 12.34 -4.63 17.70
N PHE A 183 12.58 -3.43 17.17
CA PHE A 183 13.90 -2.91 16.87
C PHE A 183 14.04 -1.49 17.41
N ILE A 184 15.25 -1.17 17.89
CA ILE A 184 15.68 0.20 18.15
C ILE A 184 16.79 0.50 17.16
N GLU A 185 16.63 1.59 16.42
CA GLU A 185 17.66 2.14 15.57
C GLU A 185 18.41 3.24 16.34
N LYS A 186 19.74 3.16 16.31
CA LYS A 186 20.66 4.11 16.92
C LYS A 186 21.82 4.34 15.96
N GLU A 187 21.98 5.59 15.51
CA GLU A 187 23.12 6.00 14.66
C GLU A 187 23.26 5.15 13.37
N GLY A 188 22.14 4.82 12.74
CA GLY A 188 22.06 4.00 11.53
C GLY A 188 22.13 2.49 11.76
N VAL A 189 22.28 2.03 13.01
CA VAL A 189 22.38 0.60 13.35
C VAL A 189 21.09 0.11 14.00
N TYR A 190 20.51 -0.94 13.43
CA TYR A 190 19.29 -1.56 13.94
C TYR A 190 19.59 -2.71 14.90
N HIS A 191 19.03 -2.66 16.10
CA HIS A 191 19.20 -3.65 17.15
C HIS A 191 17.86 -4.26 17.56
N GLN A 192 17.74 -5.58 17.45
CA GLN A 192 16.53 -6.29 17.87
C GLN A 192 16.40 -6.34 19.40
N VAL A 193 15.26 -5.90 19.91
CA VAL A 193 14.91 -5.95 21.34
C VAL A 193 14.01 -7.16 21.61
N LYS A 194 14.63 -8.27 22.02
CA LYS A 194 13.92 -9.53 22.29
C LYS A 194 13.26 -9.58 23.67
N ASN A 195 13.77 -8.81 24.63
CA ASN A 195 13.32 -8.86 26.01
C ASN A 195 13.70 -7.59 26.79
N TYR A 196 13.19 -7.48 28.01
CA TYR A 196 13.45 -6.34 28.89
C TYR A 196 14.94 -6.09 29.18
N LYS A 197 15.75 -7.16 29.30
CA LYS A 197 17.21 -7.02 29.48
C LYS A 197 17.85 -6.40 28.23
N GLY A 198 17.45 -6.85 27.04
CA GLY A 198 17.87 -6.27 25.76
C GLY A 198 17.48 -4.79 25.63
N LEU A 199 16.26 -4.43 26.05
CA LEU A 199 15.82 -3.04 26.08
C LEU A 199 16.74 -2.17 26.94
N LEU A 200 17.00 -2.58 28.19
CA LEU A 200 17.88 -1.81 29.08
C LEU A 200 19.33 -1.75 28.58
N ALA A 201 19.82 -2.82 27.92
CA ALA A 201 21.14 -2.84 27.32
C ALA A 201 21.29 -1.86 26.15
N MET A 202 20.21 -1.50 25.46
CA MET A 202 20.23 -0.46 24.42
C MET A 202 20.30 0.96 25.00
N LEU A 203 19.79 1.16 26.21
CA LEU A 203 19.66 2.47 26.87
C LEU A 203 20.78 2.72 27.90
N GLN A 204 21.85 1.92 27.84
CA GLN A 204 23.01 1.83 28.74
C GLN A 204 23.12 2.94 29.81
N ASP A 205 23.51 4.14 29.37
CA ASP A 205 23.87 5.30 30.17
C ASP A 205 22.73 5.85 31.04
N ARG A 206 21.47 5.66 30.61
CA ARG A 206 20.27 6.09 31.36
C ARG A 206 19.37 4.91 31.76
N SER A 207 19.88 3.69 31.71
CA SER A 207 19.11 2.47 31.99
C SER A 207 18.50 2.47 33.40
N LYS A 208 19.16 3.08 34.38
CA LYS A 208 18.69 3.19 35.77
C LYS A 208 17.47 4.11 35.89
N GLU A 209 17.55 5.29 35.27
CA GLU A 209 16.49 6.29 35.22
C GLU A 209 15.27 5.75 34.47
N VAL A 210 15.48 5.12 33.31
CA VAL A 210 14.41 4.48 32.53
C VAL A 210 13.74 3.37 33.33
N LYS A 211 14.51 2.51 34.00
CA LYS A 211 13.96 1.44 34.85
C LYS A 211 13.10 2.03 35.98
N GLN A 212 13.54 3.12 36.61
CA GLN A 212 12.78 3.80 37.65
C GLN A 212 11.48 4.41 37.10
N TYR A 213 11.54 5.06 35.94
CA TYR A 213 10.37 5.62 35.25
C TYR A 213 9.33 4.55 34.93
N LEU A 214 9.73 3.44 34.30
CA LEU A 214 8.81 2.35 33.96
C LEU A 214 8.15 1.76 35.22
N ARG A 215 8.92 1.59 36.30
CA ARG A 215 8.40 1.11 37.59
C ARG A 215 7.41 2.09 38.21
N LYS A 216 7.74 3.39 38.26
CA LYS A 216 6.88 4.44 38.82
C LYS A 216 5.53 4.51 38.07
N ASN A 217 5.56 4.36 36.75
CA ASN A 217 4.36 4.39 35.90
C ASN A 217 3.69 3.00 35.75
N ARG A 218 4.14 1.98 36.48
CA ARG A 218 3.59 0.61 36.46
C ARG A 218 3.59 -0.05 35.06
N ILE A 219 4.51 0.38 34.19
CA ILE A 219 4.65 -0.15 32.83
C ILE A 219 5.46 -1.46 32.91
N LYS A 220 4.83 -2.58 32.53
CA LYS A 220 5.45 -3.92 32.59
C LYS A 220 5.66 -4.45 31.17
N TYR A 221 6.92 -4.71 30.79
CA TYR A 221 7.28 -5.27 29.48
C TYR A 221 6.48 -6.54 29.14
N ARG A 222 6.35 -7.48 30.09
CA ARG A 222 5.61 -8.74 29.90
C ARG A 222 4.11 -8.56 29.61
N LYS A 223 3.52 -7.41 29.94
CA LYS A 223 2.09 -7.12 29.68
C LYS A 223 1.87 -6.37 28.36
N GLY A 224 2.93 -5.88 27.73
CA GLY A 224 2.86 -5.06 26.53
C GLY A 224 4.25 -4.57 26.17
N ALA A 225 4.97 -5.37 25.38
CA ALA A 225 6.36 -5.11 25.02
C ALA A 225 6.48 -3.79 24.24
N GLU A 226 5.64 -3.59 23.23
CA GLU A 226 5.63 -2.38 22.39
C GLU A 226 5.48 -1.11 23.23
N ASN A 227 4.41 -1.01 24.04
CA ASN A 227 4.18 0.14 24.91
C ASN A 227 5.36 0.36 25.89
N ALA A 228 5.92 -0.72 26.44
CA ALA A 228 7.08 -0.60 27.33
C ALA A 228 8.33 -0.07 26.61
N ILE A 229 8.59 -0.54 25.38
CA ILE A 229 9.73 -0.10 24.57
C ILE A 229 9.54 1.37 24.17
N VAL A 230 8.39 1.73 23.59
CA VAL A 230 8.10 3.11 23.16
C VAL A 230 8.21 4.06 24.34
N LYS A 231 7.58 3.77 25.48
CA LYS A 231 7.65 4.65 26.66
C LYS A 231 9.06 4.75 27.25
N ALA A 232 9.84 3.66 27.20
CA ALA A 232 11.23 3.68 27.64
C ALA A 232 12.10 4.58 26.75
N VAL A 233 11.95 4.45 25.43
CA VAL A 233 12.73 5.21 24.45
C VAL A 233 12.33 6.69 24.44
N VAL A 234 11.02 7.00 24.46
CA VAL A 234 10.53 8.38 24.59
C VAL A 234 11.09 9.06 25.84
N TYR A 235 11.12 8.35 26.98
CA TYR A 235 11.69 8.89 28.21
C TYR A 235 13.20 9.05 28.12
N TYR A 236 13.91 8.08 27.55
CA TYR A 236 15.35 8.16 27.31
C TYR A 236 15.72 9.39 26.48
N ASP A 237 15.01 9.63 25.37
CA ASP A 237 15.22 10.79 24.50
C ASP A 237 14.94 12.10 25.25
N SER A 238 13.95 12.13 26.14
CA SER A 238 13.65 13.32 26.94
C SER A 238 14.75 13.71 27.95
N LEU A 239 15.60 12.75 28.36
CA LEU A 239 16.72 12.98 29.27
C LEU A 239 17.98 13.49 28.54
N ASN A 240 18.04 13.32 27.22
CA ASN A 240 19.21 13.55 26.39
C ASN A 240 18.94 14.61 25.30
N LYS A 241 18.07 15.58 25.63
CA LYS A 241 17.79 16.77 24.81
C LYS A 241 19.00 17.70 24.68
#